data_AF-A0A2N2PQM6-F1
#
_entry.id   AF-A0A2N2PQM6-F1
#
_cell.length_a   1.000
_cell.length_b   1.000
_cell.length_c   1.000
_cell.angle_alpha   90.00
_cell.angle_beta   90.00
_cell.angle_gamma   90.00
#
_symmetry.space_group_name_H-M   'P 1'
#
loop_
_entity.id
_entity.type
_entity.pdbx_description
1 polymer ?
#
loop_
_entity_poly.entity_id
_entity_poly.type
_entity_poly.pdbx_seq_one_letter_code
_entity_poly.pdbx_strand_id
1 'polypeptide(L)'
;MQYQIKNPEVLLLASIASTLKGDHVREGAADPWAGSPFAWIRTRPSRQVGKIGEQLVAGWCAAKDLDVVSSGDSQADRVIAGRRVEIKFSTLWESGVYKFQQIRDQDYDFAICLGISPFNAHCWVIKDLP
;
A
#
# COMPACT_ATOMS: atom_id res chain seq x y z
N MET A 1 30.35 4.65 24.28
CA MET A 1 31.17 3.50 23.88
C MET A 1 31.08 3.34 22.38
N GLN A 2 32.21 3.35 21.66
CA GLN A 2 32.25 2.95 20.25
C GLN A 2 32.39 1.43 20.18
N TYR A 3 31.42 0.76 19.56
CA TYR A 3 31.52 -0.67 19.28
C TYR A 3 32.44 -0.87 18.07
N GLN A 4 33.53 -1.62 18.24
CA GLN A 4 34.42 -1.99 17.15
C GLN A 4 34.07 -3.39 16.63
N ILE A 5 33.93 -3.50 15.31
CA ILE A 5 33.78 -4.79 14.63
C ILE A 5 35.15 -5.49 14.65
N LYS A 6 35.24 -6.61 15.38
CA LYS A 6 36.48 -7.41 15.49
C LYS A 6 36.54 -8.61 14.55
N ASN A 7 35.39 -9.05 14.04
CA ASN A 7 35.30 -10.22 13.16
C ASN A 7 35.59 -9.80 11.71
N PRO A 8 36.61 -10.38 11.04
CA PRO A 8 36.95 -10.07 9.65
C PRO A 8 35.79 -10.27 8.65
N GLU A 9 34.95 -11.30 8.85
CA GLU A 9 33.78 -11.54 7.99
C GLU A 9 32.74 -10.43 8.13
N VAL A 10 32.56 -9.91 9.35
CA VAL A 10 31.64 -8.79 9.61
C VAL A 10 32.21 -7.49 9.03
N LEU A 11 33.53 -7.30 9.01
CA LEU A 11 34.18 -6.17 8.33
C LEU A 11 33.99 -6.23 6.81
N LEU A 12 34.12 -7.42 6.22
CA LEU A 12 33.87 -7.63 4.79
C LEU A 12 32.40 -7.33 4.45
N LEU A 13 31.45 -7.85 5.23
CA LEU A 13 30.03 -7.58 5.05
C LEU A 13 29.69 -6.09 5.21
N ALA A 14 30.27 -5.41 6.21
CA ALA A 14 30.08 -3.97 6.40
C ALA A 14 30.62 -3.14 5.21
N SER A 15 31.72 -3.59 4.61
CA SER A 15 32.29 -2.96 3.41
C SER A 15 31.36 -3.13 2.21
N ILE A 16 30.86 -4.35 1.97
CA ILE A 16 29.87 -4.63 0.91
C ILE A 16 28.59 -3.80 1.12
N ALA A 17 28.08 -3.76 2.35
CA ALA A 17 26.88 -2.99 2.69
C ALA A 17 27.07 -1.49 2.45
N SER A 18 28.28 -0.96 2.71
CA SER A 18 28.60 0.44 2.43
C SER A 18 28.58 0.76 0.95
N THR A 19 29.05 -0.15 0.09
CA THR A 19 28.95 -0.02 -1.38
C THR A 19 27.49 -0.05 -1.83
N LEU A 20 26.69 -0.99 -1.32
CA LEU A 20 25.27 -1.12 -1.66
C LEU A 20 24.42 0.07 -1.17
N LYS A 21 24.86 0.78 -0.12
CA LYS A 21 24.12 1.91 0.47
C LYS A 21 23.78 2.96 -0.60
N GLY A 22 24.69 3.25 -1.53
CA GLY A 22 24.47 4.25 -2.58
C GLY A 22 23.33 3.91 -3.54
N ASP A 23 23.08 2.61 -3.78
CA ASP A 23 22.02 2.15 -4.67
C ASP A 23 20.64 2.16 -4.02
N HIS A 24 20.59 2.22 -2.69
CA HIS A 24 19.37 2.03 -1.92
C HIS A 24 18.98 3.23 -1.03
N VAL A 25 19.91 4.14 -0.74
CA VAL A 25 19.67 5.32 0.11
C VAL A 25 19.93 6.58 -0.71
N ARG A 26 18.86 7.33 -1.01
CA ARG A 26 18.98 8.67 -1.60
C ARG A 26 19.19 9.69 -0.47
N GLU A 27 20.42 10.16 -0.32
CA GLU A 27 20.72 11.28 0.59
C GLU A 27 20.22 12.60 -0.01
N GLY A 28 19.41 13.37 0.73
CA GLY A 28 19.05 14.76 0.37
C GLY A 28 17.84 14.97 -0.54
N ALA A 29 17.14 13.93 -1.03
CA ALA A 29 15.86 14.13 -1.71
C ALA A 29 14.79 14.51 -0.69
N ALA A 30 14.13 15.67 -0.88
CA ALA A 30 12.96 16.02 -0.07
C ALA A 30 11.92 14.89 -0.19
N ASP A 31 11.54 14.27 0.93
CA ASP A 31 10.53 13.21 0.93
C ASP A 31 9.24 13.78 0.31
N PRO A 32 8.78 13.27 -0.84
CA PRO A 32 7.58 13.79 -1.50
C PRO A 32 6.33 13.71 -0.61
N TRP A 33 6.38 12.88 0.43
CA TRP A 33 5.31 12.68 1.40
C TRP A 33 5.41 13.61 2.61
N ALA A 34 6.45 14.43 2.73
CA ALA A 34 6.53 15.42 3.79
C ALA A 34 5.30 16.34 3.79
N GLY A 35 4.61 16.43 4.92
CA GLY A 35 3.37 17.21 5.06
C GLY A 35 2.10 16.54 4.50
N SER A 36 2.21 15.36 3.86
CA SER A 36 1.06 14.61 3.37
C SER A 36 0.18 14.09 4.53
N PRO A 37 -1.16 14.20 4.44
CA PRO A 37 -2.06 13.55 5.40
C PRO A 37 -1.97 12.02 5.36
N PHE A 38 -1.38 11.45 4.31
CA PHE A 38 -1.23 10.01 4.10
C PHE A 38 0.18 9.49 4.41
N ALA A 39 1.15 10.37 4.72
CA ALA A 39 2.55 9.99 4.95
C ALA A 39 2.70 8.87 5.97
N TRP A 40 1.91 8.92 7.05
CA TRP A 40 1.97 7.95 8.14
C TRP A 40 1.62 6.52 7.70
N ILE A 41 0.81 6.35 6.64
CA ILE A 41 0.39 5.04 6.14
C ILE A 41 1.61 4.25 5.63
N ARG A 42 2.59 4.92 4.99
CA ARG A 42 3.83 4.30 4.50
C ARG A 42 4.71 3.74 5.62
N THR A 43 4.52 4.19 6.85
CA THR A 43 5.27 3.71 8.01
C THR A 43 4.68 2.43 8.61
N ARG A 44 3.53 1.96 8.10
CA ARG A 44 2.83 0.79 8.63
C ARG A 44 3.30 -0.50 7.92
N PRO A 45 3.25 -1.66 8.59
CA PRO A 45 3.51 -2.95 7.95
C PRO A 45 2.52 -3.21 6.80
N SER A 46 2.97 -3.92 5.76
CA SER A 46 2.17 -4.19 4.55
C SER A 46 0.75 -4.70 4.82
N ARG A 47 0.57 -5.64 5.76
CA ARG A 47 -0.76 -6.16 6.14
C ARG A 47 -1.68 -5.08 6.74
N GLN A 48 -1.12 -4.15 7.52
CA GLN A 48 -1.89 -3.02 8.05
C GLN A 48 -2.22 -2.01 6.95
N VAL A 49 -1.31 -1.78 6.01
CA VAL A 49 -1.53 -0.90 4.86
C VAL A 49 -2.72 -1.38 4.01
N GLY A 50 -2.82 -2.68 3.73
CA GLY A 50 -3.98 -3.26 3.04
C GLY A 50 -5.30 -2.99 3.79
N LYS A 51 -5.33 -3.33 5.09
CA LYS A 51 -6.52 -3.09 5.93
C LYS A 51 -6.92 -1.61 6.01
N ILE A 52 -5.94 -0.70 6.09
CA ILE A 52 -6.18 0.74 6.05
C ILE A 52 -6.82 1.13 4.72
N GLY A 53 -6.33 0.60 3.60
CA GLY A 53 -6.91 0.80 2.28
C GLY A 53 -8.38 0.38 2.19
N GLU A 54 -8.71 -0.82 2.68
CA GLU A 54 -10.11 -1.27 2.78
C GLU A 54 -10.97 -0.31 3.60
N GLN A 55 -10.48 0.14 4.75
CA GLN A 55 -11.20 1.06 5.63
C GLN A 55 -11.40 2.44 4.99
N LEU A 56 -10.41 2.94 4.25
CA LEU A 56 -10.52 4.19 3.50
C LEU A 56 -11.60 4.11 2.43
N VAL A 57 -11.62 3.04 1.62
CA VAL A 57 -12.64 2.84 0.59
C VAL A 57 -14.03 2.69 1.22
N ALA A 58 -14.16 1.85 2.25
CA ALA A 58 -15.43 1.65 2.95
C ALA A 58 -15.97 2.96 3.55
N GLY A 59 -15.13 3.73 4.26
CA GLY A 59 -15.51 5.01 4.83
C GLY A 59 -15.85 6.06 3.77
N TRP A 60 -15.12 6.11 2.67
CA TRP A 60 -15.40 7.02 1.56
C TRP A 60 -16.72 6.72 0.85
N CYS A 61 -17.03 5.43 0.62
CA CYS A 61 -18.31 5.00 0.05
C CYS A 61 -19.47 5.30 0.99
N ALA A 62 -19.33 4.98 2.29
CA ALA A 62 -20.36 5.28 3.28
C ALA A 62 -20.63 6.79 3.42
N ALA A 63 -19.58 7.63 3.34
CA ALA A 63 -19.72 9.09 3.33
C ALA A 63 -20.40 9.64 2.07
N LYS A 64 -20.59 8.80 1.04
CA LYS A 64 -21.36 9.08 -0.17
C LYS A 64 -22.74 8.42 -0.16
N ASP A 65 -23.23 8.06 1.02
CA ASP A 65 -24.53 7.42 1.24
C ASP A 65 -24.69 6.06 0.54
N LEU A 66 -23.59 5.38 0.20
CA LEU A 66 -23.63 3.99 -0.25
C LEU A 66 -23.72 3.08 0.97
N ASP A 67 -24.58 2.07 0.89
CA ASP A 67 -24.60 0.98 1.87
C ASP A 67 -23.29 0.18 1.80
N VAL A 68 -22.63 -0.01 2.93
CA VAL A 68 -21.35 -0.72 3.02
C VAL A 68 -21.39 -1.69 4.19
N VAL A 69 -21.34 -2.98 3.87
CA VAL A 69 -21.34 -4.05 4.87
C VAL A 69 -20.18 -5.03 4.63
N SER A 70 -19.89 -5.86 5.63
CA SER A 70 -18.93 -6.96 5.50
C SER A 70 -19.43 -7.99 4.47
N SER A 71 -18.52 -8.58 3.69
CA SER A 71 -18.83 -9.69 2.78
C SER A 71 -19.25 -10.96 3.50
N GLY A 72 -18.76 -11.17 4.73
CA GLY A 72 -19.05 -12.35 5.54
C GLY A 72 -18.19 -13.59 5.21
N ASP A 73 -17.31 -13.51 4.22
CA ASP A 73 -16.41 -14.58 3.78
C ASP A 73 -15.07 -14.00 3.28
N SER A 74 -14.19 -14.84 2.75
CA SER A 74 -12.87 -14.44 2.22
C SER A 74 -12.83 -14.28 0.69
N GLN A 75 -13.98 -14.29 0.02
CA GLN A 75 -14.08 -14.16 -1.43
C GLN A 75 -14.24 -12.70 -1.90
N ALA A 76 -14.57 -11.80 -0.98
CA ALA A 76 -14.58 -10.35 -1.21
C ALA A 76 -14.29 -9.62 0.10
N ASP A 77 -13.88 -8.37 0.04
CA ASP A 77 -13.64 -7.55 1.24
C ASP A 77 -14.95 -6.98 1.80
N ARG A 78 -15.81 -6.42 0.93
CA ARG A 78 -17.05 -5.73 1.33
C ARG A 78 -18.19 -6.01 0.35
N VAL A 79 -19.41 -5.77 0.81
CA VAL A 79 -20.56 -5.54 -0.09
C VAL A 79 -20.86 -4.05 -0.08
N ILE A 80 -20.79 -3.42 -1.24
CA ILE A 80 -21.02 -1.98 -1.42
C ILE A 80 -22.19 -1.82 -2.38
N ALA A 81 -23.26 -1.15 -1.93
CA ALA A 81 -24.50 -0.98 -2.70
C ALA A 81 -25.02 -2.31 -3.30
N GLY A 82 -24.98 -3.38 -2.50
CA GLY A 82 -25.43 -4.72 -2.91
C GLY A 82 -24.48 -5.47 -3.87
N ARG A 83 -23.29 -4.95 -4.16
CA ARG A 83 -22.27 -5.58 -5.01
C ARG A 83 -21.09 -6.07 -4.19
N ARG A 84 -20.60 -7.28 -4.47
CA ARG A 84 -19.42 -7.84 -3.82
C ARG A 84 -18.17 -7.17 -4.38
N VAL A 85 -17.30 -6.67 -3.52
CA VAL A 85 -16.15 -5.86 -3.91
C VAL A 85 -14.88 -6.36 -3.23
N GLU A 86 -13.84 -6.58 -4.05
CA GLU A 86 -12.46 -6.73 -3.62
C GLU A 86 -11.75 -5.37 -3.63
N ILE A 87 -10.98 -5.03 -2.61
CA ILE A 87 -10.32 -3.74 -2.47
C ILE A 87 -8.81 -3.93 -2.53
N LYS A 88 -8.17 -3.31 -3.53
CA LYS A 88 -6.70 -3.25 -3.65
C LYS A 88 -6.22 -1.84 -3.37
N PHE A 89 -5.16 -1.73 -2.59
CA PHE A 89 -4.61 -0.45 -2.16
C PHE A 89 -3.14 -0.32 -2.52
N SER A 90 -2.74 0.88 -2.96
CA SER A 90 -1.35 1.19 -3.28
C SER A 90 -1.01 2.61 -2.87
N THR A 91 0.19 2.81 -2.33
CA THR A 91 0.80 4.15 -2.24
C THR A 91 1.58 4.42 -3.52
N LEU A 92 1.80 5.68 -3.90
CA LEU A 92 2.61 6.00 -5.07
C LEU A 92 4.04 5.47 -4.88
N TRP A 93 4.49 4.63 -5.82
CA TRP A 93 5.87 4.11 -5.83
C TRP A 93 6.81 5.18 -6.36
N GLU A 94 8.11 5.05 -6.07
CA GLU A 94 9.13 5.96 -6.59
C GLU A 94 9.17 6.04 -8.12
N SER A 95 8.75 4.97 -8.80
CA SER A 95 8.59 4.92 -10.26
C SER A 95 7.45 5.78 -10.80
N GLY A 96 6.66 6.42 -9.92
CA GLY A 96 5.53 7.27 -10.31
C GLY A 96 4.26 6.50 -10.67
N VAL A 97 4.21 5.19 -10.39
CA VAL A 97 3.03 4.35 -10.67
C VAL A 97 2.44 3.76 -9.39
N TYR A 98 1.17 3.38 -9.44
CA TYR A 98 0.56 2.50 -8.46
C TYR A 98 0.69 1.06 -8.92
N LYS A 99 1.04 0.18 -7.99
CA LYS A 99 1.07 -1.26 -8.25
C LYS A 99 0.06 -1.94 -7.35
N PHE A 100 -0.97 -2.51 -7.98
CA PHE A 100 -1.95 -3.37 -7.34
C PHE A 100 -1.53 -4.83 -7.58
N GLN A 101 -1.51 -5.63 -6.52
CA GLN A 101 -1.02 -7.00 -6.58
C GLN A 101 -2.06 -7.96 -6.00
N GLN A 102 -1.84 -9.26 -6.23
CA GLN A 102 -2.67 -10.33 -5.68
C GLN A 102 -4.16 -10.20 -6.07
N ILE A 103 -4.42 -9.72 -7.29
CA ILE A 103 -5.72 -9.89 -7.93
C ILE A 103 -5.83 -11.37 -8.28
N ARG A 104 -6.92 -12.00 -7.85
CA ARG A 104 -7.16 -13.44 -7.96
C ARG A 104 -8.57 -13.65 -8.46
N ASP A 105 -8.80 -14.82 -9.05
CA ASP A 105 -10.13 -15.33 -9.33
C ASP A 105 -10.82 -15.66 -7.99
N GLN A 106 -11.74 -14.80 -7.59
CA GLN A 106 -12.51 -14.84 -6.35
C GLN A 106 -13.92 -14.33 -6.63
N ASP A 107 -14.89 -14.73 -5.81
CA ASP A 107 -16.30 -14.33 -6.00
C ASP A 107 -16.56 -12.87 -5.56
N TYR A 108 -16.15 -11.92 -6.41
CA TYR A 108 -16.49 -10.50 -6.32
C TYR A 108 -16.99 -9.97 -7.67
N ASP A 109 -17.90 -8.99 -7.65
CA ASP A 109 -18.41 -8.33 -8.87
C ASP A 109 -17.40 -7.30 -9.43
N PHE A 110 -16.72 -6.59 -8.53
CA PHE A 110 -15.79 -5.52 -8.86
C PHE A 110 -14.53 -5.54 -8.00
N ALA A 111 -13.40 -5.18 -8.62
CA ALA A 111 -12.21 -4.76 -7.90
C ALA A 111 -12.16 -3.23 -7.81
N ILE A 112 -12.11 -2.68 -6.60
CA ILE A 112 -11.81 -1.27 -6.36
C ILE A 112 -10.32 -1.13 -6.08
N CYS A 113 -9.61 -0.47 -6.99
CA CYS A 113 -8.19 -0.16 -6.83
C CYS A 113 -8.03 1.30 -6.39
N LEU A 114 -7.61 1.53 -5.15
CA LEU A 114 -7.34 2.86 -4.61
C LEU A 114 -5.83 3.13 -4.54
N GLY A 115 -5.37 4.08 -5.35
CA GLY A 115 -4.01 4.61 -5.33
C GLY A 115 -3.95 5.96 -4.61
N ILE A 116 -3.05 6.12 -3.63
CA ILE A 116 -2.83 7.42 -2.97
C ILE A 116 -1.44 7.99 -3.29
N SER A 117 -1.41 9.28 -3.62
CA SER A 117 -0.23 10.13 -3.75
C SER A 117 -0.12 11.06 -2.54
N PRO A 118 1.02 11.75 -2.32
CA PRO A 118 1.17 12.66 -1.19
C PRO A 118 -0.02 13.59 -0.93
N PHE A 119 -0.61 14.16 -1.98
CA PHE A 119 -1.73 15.12 -1.84
C PHE A 119 -2.87 14.83 -2.82
N ASN A 120 -2.98 13.59 -3.31
CA ASN A 120 -4.01 13.21 -4.27
C ASN A 120 -4.39 11.73 -4.11
N ALA A 121 -5.51 11.32 -4.69
CA ALA A 121 -5.94 9.94 -4.74
C ALA A 121 -6.59 9.62 -6.08
N HIS A 122 -6.43 8.39 -6.54
CA HIS A 122 -6.99 7.88 -7.78
C HIS A 122 -7.69 6.57 -7.49
N CYS A 123 -8.89 6.41 -8.04
CA CYS A 123 -9.71 5.24 -7.81
C CYS A 123 -10.15 4.65 -9.15
N TRP A 124 -9.98 3.35 -9.31
CA TRP A 124 -10.49 2.59 -10.45
C TRP A 124 -11.48 1.56 -9.95
N VAL A 125 -12.59 1.40 -10.67
CA VAL A 125 -13.57 0.34 -10.44
C VAL A 125 -13.53 -0.56 -11.66
N ILE A 126 -13.04 -1.79 -11.47
CA ILE A 126 -12.82 -2.75 -12.54
C ILE A 126 -13.85 -3.85 -12.36
N LYS A 127 -14.67 -4.10 -13.39
CA LYS A 127 -15.63 -5.20 -13.37
C LYS A 127 -14.89 -6.51 -13.56
N ASP A 128 -15.19 -7.50 -12.73
CA ASP A 128 -14.73 -8.87 -12.99
C ASP A 128 -15.54 -9.43 -14.17
N LEU A 129 -14.83 -9.83 -15.22
CA LEU A 129 -15.46 -10.43 -16.40
C LEU A 129 -15.45 -11.95 -16.20
N PRO A 130 -16.61 -12.63 -16.31
CA PRO A 130 -16.70 -14.08 -16.21
C PRO A 130 -15.94 -14.79 -17.33
#